data_AF-A0A518HZH8-F1
#
_entry.id   AF-A0A518HZH8-F1
#
_cell.length_a   1.000
_cell.length_b   1.000
_cell.length_c   1.000
_cell.angle_alpha   90.00
_cell.angle_beta   90.00
_cell.angle_gamma   90.00
#
_symmetry.space_group_name_H-M   'P 1'
#
loop_
_entity.id
_entity.type
_entity.pdbx_description
1 polymer ?
#
loop_
_entity_poly.entity_id
_entity_poly.type
_entity_poly.pdbx_seq_one_letter_code
_entity_poly.pdbx_strand_id
1 'polypeptide(L)'
;MKILANTGRECVEHCFEGGVSAWEIGASVGQGGRNDRDDVRTIQRLLNLIGPQDGGPVVALDEDGWIGPKTNKAILDFQRFQRTGSDGRVDPHGPTLKRMNEIPKHRMKAQNAALLARVVTAMPDLNQMSLKARRTIEGAIDYVRLGEGLFTSKRDYEMADLYFDFSKLSSSETLSELGLIRTTLRRAYAALQVPPIPLTGSNPVGVSIFTIDPLGKNYFAYVPRTESKSSKRNSVTDPAHIYLCQKMSEPKKDKFMHILMHELFHFIDDETFLYIKDHCYRDKIFRLTHKQRMRNADNYAVFSSHVHIGRQRLVDSQPKLGPHIPAHL
;
A
#
# COMPACT_ATOMS: atom_id res chain seq x y z
N MET A 1 17.91 9.64 6.95
CA MET A 1 18.70 8.41 6.71
C MET A 1 19.19 8.49 5.26
N LYS A 2 20.43 8.13 4.95
CA LYS A 2 20.92 8.12 3.56
C LYS A 2 20.83 6.68 3.09
N ILE A 3 20.06 6.41 2.05
CA ILE A 3 19.94 5.05 1.49
C ILE A 3 20.41 5.12 0.05
N LEU A 4 21.34 4.22 -0.29
CA LEU A 4 21.81 4.05 -1.66
C LEU A 4 20.74 3.23 -2.39
N ALA A 5 20.04 3.85 -3.34
CA ALA A 5 19.12 3.16 -4.23
C ALA A 5 19.78 3.03 -5.60
N ASN A 6 19.72 1.83 -6.16
CA ASN A 6 20.31 1.52 -7.46
C ASN A 6 19.23 1.66 -8.53
N THR A 7 19.44 2.56 -9.50
CA THR A 7 18.46 2.85 -10.57
C THR A 7 18.69 2.00 -11.82
N GLY A 8 19.56 0.99 -11.76
CA GLY A 8 19.96 0.18 -12.91
C GLY A 8 20.90 0.89 -13.89
N ARG A 9 21.25 2.16 -13.66
CA ARG A 9 22.29 2.90 -14.40
C ARG A 9 23.28 3.65 -13.51
N GLU A 10 22.90 3.96 -12.26
CA GLU A 10 23.78 4.58 -11.25
C GLU A 10 23.28 4.30 -9.82
N CYS A 11 24.20 4.40 -8.84
CA CYS A 11 23.86 4.45 -7.42
C CYS A 11 23.55 5.91 -7.07
N VAL A 12 22.26 6.23 -6.88
CA VAL A 12 21.86 7.57 -6.47
C VAL A 12 21.71 7.59 -4.95
N GLU A 13 22.39 8.54 -4.30
CA GLU A 13 22.20 8.81 -2.89
C GLU A 13 20.81 9.44 -2.70
N HIS A 14 19.82 8.61 -2.38
CA HIS A 14 18.52 9.11 -1.97
C HIS A 14 18.63 9.57 -0.52
N CYS A 15 18.64 10.89 -0.36
CA CYS A 15 18.36 11.50 0.92
C CYS A 15 16.92 11.09 1.27
N PHE A 16 16.74 10.36 2.37
CA PHE A 16 15.43 10.06 2.94
C PHE A 16 14.88 11.36 3.53
N GLU A 17 14.52 12.26 2.64
CA GLU A 17 13.57 13.30 2.93
C GLU A 17 12.23 12.64 2.68
N GLY A 18 11.33 12.68 3.65
CA GLY A 18 9.90 12.58 3.34
C GLY A 18 9.44 13.79 2.52
N GLY A 19 10.18 14.15 1.46
CA GLY A 19 9.89 15.20 0.53
C GLY A 19 8.86 14.69 -0.44
N VAL A 20 7.63 15.17 -0.25
CA VAL A 20 6.68 15.34 -1.35
C VAL A 20 7.43 16.02 -2.49
N SER A 21 7.39 15.44 -3.69
CA SER A 21 7.72 16.19 -4.89
C SER A 21 6.98 17.52 -4.84
N ALA A 22 7.63 18.63 -5.18
CA ALA A 22 6.95 19.91 -5.23
C ALA A 22 5.73 19.75 -6.14
N TRP A 23 4.54 20.05 -5.64
CA TRP A 23 3.32 20.02 -6.39
C TRP A 23 3.36 21.19 -7.37
N GLU A 24 3.11 20.87 -8.63
CA GLU A 24 3.06 21.82 -9.72
C GLU A 24 1.62 21.95 -10.21
N ILE A 25 1.30 23.14 -10.71
CA ILE A 25 0.06 23.42 -11.43
C ILE A 25 0.44 23.98 -12.80
N GLY A 26 -0.27 23.56 -13.84
CA GLY A 26 -0.04 24.03 -15.21
C GLY A 26 -0.60 25.43 -15.46
N ALA A 27 -1.66 25.80 -14.74
CA ALA A 27 -2.34 27.08 -14.84
C ALA A 27 -2.76 27.61 -13.46
N SER A 28 -3.16 28.89 -13.42
CA SER A 28 -3.55 29.55 -12.19
C SER A 28 -4.90 29.06 -11.65
N VAL A 29 -4.98 28.95 -10.32
CA VAL A 29 -6.15 28.44 -9.58
C VAL A 29 -6.63 29.48 -8.59
N GLY A 30 -7.94 29.66 -8.43
CA GLY A 30 -8.53 30.66 -7.54
C GLY A 30 -9.23 31.79 -8.28
N GLN A 31 -9.39 32.91 -7.60
CA GLN A 31 -10.07 34.10 -8.09
C GLN A 31 -9.41 34.60 -9.39
N GLY A 32 -10.19 34.66 -10.48
CA GLY A 32 -9.68 35.10 -11.78
C GLY A 32 -8.60 34.19 -12.40
N GLY A 33 -8.42 32.98 -11.86
CA GLY A 33 -7.52 31.97 -12.42
C GLY A 33 -8.14 31.20 -13.59
N ARG A 34 -7.32 30.46 -14.33
CA ARG A 34 -7.80 29.55 -15.39
C ARG A 34 -8.65 28.41 -14.84
N ASN A 35 -8.32 27.95 -13.63
CA ASN A 35 -9.06 26.93 -12.90
C ASN A 35 -9.21 25.60 -13.64
N ASP A 36 -8.12 25.14 -14.26
CA ASP A 36 -8.05 23.81 -14.85
C ASP A 36 -8.34 22.76 -13.77
N ARG A 37 -9.21 21.80 -14.08
CA ARG A 37 -9.78 20.88 -13.08
C ARG A 37 -8.73 20.11 -12.29
N ASP A 38 -7.65 19.68 -12.95
CA ASP A 38 -6.59 18.91 -12.29
C ASP A 38 -5.71 19.81 -11.39
N ASP A 39 -5.47 21.06 -11.80
CA ASP A 39 -4.76 22.05 -10.97
C ASP A 39 -5.58 22.44 -9.75
N VAL A 40 -6.90 22.64 -9.91
CA VAL A 40 -7.80 22.91 -8.79
C VAL A 40 -7.77 21.76 -7.79
N ARG A 41 -7.81 20.50 -8.26
CA ARG A 41 -7.71 19.33 -7.39
C ARG A 41 -6.38 19.27 -6.65
N THR A 42 -5.28 19.60 -7.32
CA THR A 42 -3.96 19.72 -6.71
C THR A 42 -3.96 20.75 -5.58
N ILE A 43 -4.51 21.95 -5.78
CA ILE A 43 -4.58 22.98 -4.75
C ILE A 43 -5.51 22.59 -3.58
N GLN A 44 -6.67 22.00 -3.86
CA GLN A 44 -7.57 21.49 -2.82
C GLN A 44 -6.88 20.46 -1.93
N ARG A 45 -6.13 19.54 -2.54
CA ARG A 45 -5.35 18.55 -1.80
C ARG A 45 -4.25 19.22 -0.98
N LEU A 46 -3.44 20.11 -1.57
CA LEU A 46 -2.41 20.85 -0.84
C LEU A 46 -2.97 21.59 0.37
N LEU A 47 -4.08 22.30 0.21
CA LEU A 47 -4.75 23.01 1.30
C LEU A 47 -5.18 22.05 2.41
N ASN A 48 -5.73 20.88 2.07
CA ASN A 48 -6.10 19.86 3.06
C ASN A 48 -4.90 19.27 3.82
N LEU A 49 -3.68 19.34 3.27
CA LEU A 49 -2.45 18.91 3.97
C LEU A 49 -1.95 19.94 4.99
N ILE A 50 -2.39 21.19 4.84
CA ILE A 50 -2.00 22.31 5.69
C ILE A 50 -3.00 22.35 6.84
N GLY A 51 -2.50 22.34 8.09
CA GLY A 51 -3.38 22.40 9.25
C GLY A 51 -3.98 23.81 9.44
N PRO A 52 -5.08 23.96 10.18
CA PRO A 52 -5.66 25.28 10.47
C PRO A 52 -4.68 26.22 11.18
N GLN A 53 -3.79 25.68 12.01
CA GLN A 53 -2.71 26.43 12.67
C GLN A 53 -1.64 26.96 11.70
N ASP A 54 -1.66 26.49 10.44
CA ASP A 54 -0.76 26.91 9.37
C ASP A 54 -1.53 27.61 8.22
N GLY A 55 -2.79 28.00 8.45
CA GLY A 55 -3.62 28.68 7.46
C GLY A 55 -4.42 27.76 6.52
N GLY A 56 -4.44 26.45 6.78
CA GLY A 56 -5.28 25.51 6.05
C GLY A 56 -6.75 25.55 6.49
N PRO A 57 -7.65 24.86 5.79
CA PRO A 57 -9.07 24.87 6.09
C PRO A 57 -9.39 24.05 7.36
N VAL A 58 -10.29 24.57 8.20
CA VAL A 58 -10.76 23.87 9.43
C VAL A 58 -11.54 22.60 9.08
N VAL A 59 -12.32 22.66 8.00
CA VAL A 59 -13.05 21.52 7.43
C VAL A 59 -12.43 21.23 6.08
N ALA A 60 -12.01 19.98 5.86
CA ALA A 60 -11.38 19.56 4.62
C ALA A 60 -12.27 19.88 3.40
N LEU A 61 -11.63 20.34 2.33
CA LEU A 61 -12.25 20.57 1.03
C LEU A 61 -12.49 19.23 0.32
N ASP A 62 -13.55 19.16 -0.47
CA ASP A 62 -13.74 18.07 -1.42
C ASP A 62 -12.72 18.21 -2.56
N GLU A 63 -11.93 17.17 -2.84
CA GLU A 63 -10.90 17.14 -3.90
C GLU A 63 -11.50 16.88 -5.29
N ASP A 64 -12.55 17.62 -5.62
CA ASP A 64 -13.39 17.40 -6.79
C ASP A 64 -12.88 18.08 -8.07
N GLY A 65 -11.96 19.03 -7.92
CA GLY A 65 -11.43 19.90 -8.98
C GLY A 65 -12.33 21.09 -9.31
N TRP A 66 -13.30 21.42 -8.45
CA TRP A 66 -14.20 22.56 -8.63
C TRP A 66 -13.76 23.78 -7.81
N ILE A 67 -13.67 24.93 -8.47
CA ILE A 67 -13.28 26.20 -7.82
C ILE A 67 -14.49 26.87 -7.15
N GLY A 68 -14.96 26.29 -6.05
CA GLY A 68 -16.09 26.79 -5.28
C GLY A 68 -15.74 27.89 -4.25
N PRO A 69 -16.75 28.51 -3.61
CA PRO A 69 -16.54 29.51 -2.56
C PRO A 69 -15.67 29.01 -1.40
N LYS A 70 -15.78 27.73 -1.05
CA LYS A 70 -14.94 27.10 -0.01
C LYS A 70 -13.47 27.06 -0.41
N THR A 71 -13.17 26.64 -1.65
CA THR A 71 -11.81 26.59 -2.18
C THR A 71 -11.21 28.00 -2.28
N ASN A 72 -11.94 28.96 -2.83
CA ASN A 72 -11.49 30.37 -2.92
C ASN A 72 -11.23 30.98 -1.54
N LYS A 73 -12.13 30.74 -0.58
CA LYS A 73 -11.93 31.18 0.81
C LYS A 73 -10.68 30.55 1.42
N ALA A 74 -10.48 29.25 1.25
CA ALA A 74 -9.32 28.54 1.78
C ALA A 74 -8.00 29.06 1.18
N ILE A 75 -7.96 29.36 -0.12
CA ILE A 75 -6.80 30.00 -0.76
C ILE A 75 -6.54 31.36 -0.12
N LEU A 76 -7.55 32.21 -0.01
CA LEU A 76 -7.41 33.56 0.55
C LEU A 76 -6.98 33.54 2.02
N ASP A 77 -7.59 32.69 2.83
CA ASP A 77 -7.27 32.54 4.24
C ASP A 77 -5.83 32.03 4.41
N PHE A 78 -5.40 31.05 3.60
CA PHE A 78 -4.02 30.58 3.57
C PHE A 78 -3.03 31.69 3.21
N GLN A 79 -3.30 32.43 2.13
CA GLN A 79 -2.43 33.52 1.67
C GLN A 79 -2.25 34.60 2.73
N ARG A 80 -3.34 34.99 3.40
CA ARG A 80 -3.32 35.97 4.49
C ARG A 80 -2.52 35.46 5.68
N PHE A 81 -2.74 34.20 6.06
CA PHE A 81 -2.05 33.57 7.18
C PHE A 81 -0.54 33.49 6.94
N GLN A 82 -0.14 33.00 5.77
CA GLN A 82 1.26 32.80 5.39
C GLN A 82 1.93 34.03 4.79
N ARG A 83 1.19 35.13 4.63
CA ARG A 83 1.66 36.41 4.05
C ARG A 83 2.26 36.25 2.64
N THR A 84 1.66 35.40 1.81
CA THR A 84 2.09 35.18 0.42
C THR A 84 1.30 36.00 -0.60
N GLY A 85 0.28 36.74 -0.14
CA GLY A 85 -0.64 37.51 -0.97
C GLY A 85 -1.98 37.72 -0.26
N SER A 86 -2.98 38.23 -0.97
CA SER A 86 -4.38 38.29 -0.51
C SER A 86 -5.39 38.45 -1.66
N ASP A 87 -4.99 38.04 -2.87
CA ASP A 87 -5.77 38.16 -4.10
C ASP A 87 -6.69 36.95 -4.35
N GLY A 88 -6.54 35.89 -3.56
CA GLY A 88 -7.32 34.65 -3.71
C GLY A 88 -6.89 33.81 -4.90
N ARG A 89 -5.67 34.02 -5.45
CA ARG A 89 -5.16 33.34 -6.64
C ARG A 89 -3.81 32.67 -6.39
N VAL A 90 -3.66 31.44 -6.87
CA VAL A 90 -2.43 30.66 -6.84
C VAL A 90 -1.91 30.53 -8.26
N ASP A 91 -0.77 31.16 -8.55
CA ASP A 91 -0.12 31.07 -9.85
C ASP A 91 0.97 29.98 -9.90
N PRO A 92 1.21 29.37 -11.09
CA PRO A 92 2.34 28.48 -11.30
C PRO A 92 3.65 29.14 -10.86
N HIS A 93 4.47 28.39 -10.11
CA HIS A 93 5.74 28.86 -9.53
C HIS A 93 5.65 30.11 -8.63
N GLY A 94 4.44 30.56 -8.29
CA GLY A 94 4.21 31.74 -7.48
C GLY A 94 4.55 31.53 -5.99
N PRO A 95 4.63 32.63 -5.22
CA PRO A 95 5.00 32.59 -3.80
C PRO A 95 4.01 31.77 -2.96
N THR A 96 2.71 31.84 -3.27
CA THR A 96 1.67 31.06 -2.60
C THR A 96 1.88 29.56 -2.81
N LEU A 97 2.11 29.12 -4.06
CA LEU A 97 2.36 27.71 -4.36
C LEU A 97 3.66 27.20 -3.73
N LYS A 98 4.73 28.01 -3.79
CA LYS A 98 6.00 27.68 -3.14
C LYS A 98 5.80 27.45 -1.64
N ARG A 99 5.05 28.31 -0.98
CA ARG A 99 4.77 28.21 0.45
C ARG A 99 3.84 27.04 0.80
N MET A 100 2.80 26.80 -0.01
CA MET A 100 1.95 25.60 0.09
C MET A 100 2.77 24.31 -0.04
N ASN A 101 3.87 24.34 -0.80
CA ASN A 101 4.78 23.21 -0.92
C ASN A 101 5.74 23.09 0.29
N GLU A 102 6.11 24.17 0.96
CA GLU A 102 7.05 24.15 2.09
C GLU A 102 6.42 23.65 3.40
N ILE A 103 5.18 24.05 3.69
CA ILE A 103 4.54 23.76 5.00
C ILE A 103 4.28 22.27 5.19
N PRO A 104 3.68 21.53 4.22
CA PRO A 104 3.51 20.10 4.33
C PRO A 104 4.86 19.38 4.37
N LYS A 105 5.92 19.86 3.70
CA LYS A 105 7.23 19.17 3.68
C LYS A 105 7.79 18.90 5.07
N HIS A 106 7.70 19.83 6.02
CA HIS A 106 8.20 19.59 7.38
C HIS A 106 7.38 18.56 8.16
N ARG A 107 6.04 18.70 8.14
CA ARG A 107 5.11 17.78 8.80
C ARG A 107 5.17 16.38 8.17
N MET A 108 5.17 16.33 6.85
CA MET A 108 5.28 15.10 6.08
C MET A 108 6.64 14.47 6.27
N LYS A 109 7.76 15.20 6.35
CA LYS A 109 9.08 14.60 6.64
C LYS A 109 9.10 13.83 7.96
N ALA A 110 8.54 14.39 9.03
CA ALA A 110 8.43 13.71 10.32
C ALA A 110 7.44 12.52 10.27
N GLN A 111 6.25 12.72 9.70
CA GLN A 111 5.24 11.67 9.55
C GLN A 111 5.74 10.50 8.70
N ASN A 112 6.42 10.80 7.59
CA ASN A 112 7.03 9.84 6.68
C ASN A 112 8.16 9.07 7.36
N ALA A 113 9.04 9.75 8.11
CA ALA A 113 10.06 9.08 8.90
C ALA A 113 9.46 8.13 9.95
N ALA A 114 8.40 8.57 10.64
CA ALA A 114 7.68 7.71 11.59
C ALA A 114 6.99 6.53 10.91
N LEU A 115 6.41 6.73 9.73
CA LEU A 115 5.76 5.68 8.95
C LEU A 115 6.76 4.63 8.47
N LEU A 116 7.92 5.05 8.00
CA LEU A 116 8.99 4.15 7.57
C LEU A 116 9.61 3.41 8.76
N ALA A 117 9.76 4.08 9.91
CA ALA A 117 10.15 3.42 11.16
C ALA A 117 9.15 2.32 11.56
N ARG A 118 7.84 2.57 11.40
CA ARG A 118 6.81 1.54 11.63
C ARG A 118 6.94 0.36 10.68
N VAL A 119 7.30 0.58 9.41
CA VAL A 119 7.61 -0.52 8.48
C VAL A 119 8.80 -1.32 8.97
N VAL A 120 9.91 -0.68 9.34
CA VAL A 120 11.09 -1.34 9.92
C VAL A 120 10.70 -2.22 11.11
N THR A 121 9.89 -1.70 12.03
CA THR A 121 9.39 -2.46 13.20
C THR A 121 8.48 -3.63 12.79
N ALA A 122 7.75 -3.52 11.68
CA ALA A 122 6.86 -4.58 11.19
C ALA A 122 7.60 -5.69 10.40
N MET A 123 8.81 -5.44 9.88
CA MET A 123 9.53 -6.39 9.01
C MET A 123 9.71 -7.81 9.59
N PRO A 124 10.06 -8.00 10.89
CA PRO A 124 10.14 -9.35 11.45
C PRO A 124 8.81 -10.09 11.42
N ASP A 125 7.71 -9.39 11.74
CA ASP A 125 6.36 -9.94 11.70
C ASP A 125 5.94 -10.29 10.26
N LEU A 126 6.20 -9.43 9.27
CA LEU A 126 5.90 -9.70 7.85
C LEU A 126 6.65 -10.95 7.34
N ASN A 127 7.92 -11.10 7.72
CA ASN A 127 8.70 -12.30 7.41
C ASN A 127 8.10 -13.55 8.06
N GLN A 128 7.69 -13.48 9.33
CA GLN A 128 7.03 -14.59 10.02
C GLN A 128 5.65 -14.91 9.44
N MET A 129 4.88 -13.91 9.02
CA MET A 129 3.61 -14.09 8.32
C MET A 129 3.81 -14.93 7.06
N SER A 130 4.77 -14.56 6.21
CA SER A 130 5.06 -15.29 4.96
C SER A 130 5.61 -16.69 5.23
N LEU A 131 6.50 -16.85 6.21
CA LEU A 131 7.10 -18.13 6.57
C LEU A 131 6.08 -19.12 7.14
N LYS A 132 5.28 -18.68 8.12
CA LYS A 132 4.26 -19.54 8.75
C LYS A 132 3.17 -19.91 7.74
N ALA A 133 2.70 -18.95 6.94
CA ALA A 133 1.75 -19.21 5.87
C ALA A 133 2.27 -20.27 4.88
N ARG A 134 3.54 -20.17 4.46
CA ARG A 134 4.16 -21.18 3.58
C ARG A 134 4.17 -22.56 4.23
N ARG A 135 4.54 -22.65 5.52
CA ARG A 135 4.56 -23.92 6.27
C ARG A 135 3.16 -24.53 6.41
N THR A 136 2.14 -23.71 6.65
CA THR A 136 0.74 -24.17 6.67
C THR A 136 0.34 -24.74 5.32
N ILE A 137 0.71 -24.12 4.19
CA ILE A 137 0.42 -24.69 2.87
C ILE A 137 1.20 -25.98 2.62
N GLU A 138 2.43 -26.10 3.12
CA GLU A 138 3.19 -27.36 3.04
C GLU A 138 2.51 -28.49 3.84
N GLY A 139 2.03 -28.19 5.06
CA GLY A 139 1.23 -29.13 5.84
C GLY A 139 -0.09 -29.52 5.16
N ALA A 140 -0.75 -28.58 4.47
CA ALA A 140 -1.94 -28.85 3.66
C ALA A 140 -1.62 -29.79 2.48
N ILE A 141 -0.50 -29.58 1.78
CA ILE A 141 -0.04 -30.46 0.69
C ILE A 141 0.20 -31.88 1.22
N ASP A 142 0.86 -32.02 2.37
CA ASP A 142 1.15 -33.32 2.97
C ASP A 142 -0.14 -34.03 3.39
N TYR A 143 -1.10 -33.30 3.96
CA TYR A 143 -2.42 -33.83 4.28
C TYR A 143 -3.18 -34.32 3.04
N VAL A 144 -3.20 -33.56 1.94
CA VAL A 144 -3.89 -33.98 0.70
C VAL A 144 -3.23 -35.21 0.07
N ARG A 145 -1.90 -35.36 0.21
CA ARG A 145 -1.16 -36.51 -0.34
C ARG A 145 -1.33 -37.78 0.47
N LEU A 146 -1.30 -37.68 1.79
CA LEU A 146 -1.15 -38.83 2.68
C LEU A 146 -2.42 -39.13 3.47
N GLY A 147 -3.37 -38.20 3.52
CA GLY A 147 -4.56 -38.28 4.36
C GLY A 147 -4.26 -37.96 5.83
N GLU A 148 -5.18 -38.37 6.71
CA GLU A 148 -5.04 -38.23 8.15
C GLU A 148 -3.96 -39.17 8.70
N GLY A 149 -3.02 -38.63 9.49
CA GLY A 149 -1.92 -39.40 10.03
C GLY A 149 -1.12 -38.64 11.09
N LEU A 150 -0.18 -39.33 11.72
CA LEU A 150 0.59 -38.81 12.86
C LEU A 150 1.42 -37.55 12.53
N PHE A 151 1.80 -37.37 11.26
CA PHE A 151 2.66 -36.29 10.78
C PHE A 151 1.96 -35.31 9.83
N THR A 152 0.64 -35.46 9.61
CA THR A 152 -0.14 -34.54 8.77
C THR A 152 -1.07 -33.68 9.63
N SER A 153 -1.39 -32.49 9.13
CA SER A 153 -2.23 -31.53 9.84
C SER A 153 -3.50 -31.27 9.04
N LYS A 154 -4.60 -31.92 9.46
CA LYS A 154 -5.94 -31.62 8.90
C LYS A 154 -6.28 -30.14 9.04
N ARG A 155 -5.88 -29.54 10.17
CA ARG A 155 -6.05 -28.10 10.45
C ARG A 155 -5.39 -27.23 9.38
N ASP A 156 -4.20 -27.59 8.91
CA ASP A 156 -3.49 -26.81 7.89
C ASP A 156 -4.24 -26.82 6.55
N TYR A 157 -4.81 -27.96 6.18
CA TYR A 157 -5.70 -28.06 5.02
C TYR A 157 -6.99 -27.26 5.21
N GLU A 158 -7.67 -27.40 6.35
CA GLU A 158 -8.89 -26.63 6.66
C GLU A 158 -8.63 -25.12 6.64
N MET A 159 -7.46 -24.70 7.14
CA MET A 159 -7.03 -23.30 7.08
C MET A 159 -6.83 -22.84 5.63
N ALA A 160 -6.15 -23.62 4.80
CA ALA A 160 -5.99 -23.29 3.39
C ALA A 160 -7.33 -23.25 2.64
N ASP A 161 -8.17 -24.26 2.84
CA ASP A 161 -9.49 -24.41 2.22
C ASP A 161 -10.43 -23.26 2.58
N LEU A 162 -10.42 -22.81 3.84
CA LEU A 162 -11.20 -21.65 4.28
C LEU A 162 -10.97 -20.41 3.41
N TYR A 163 -9.70 -20.13 3.05
CA TYR A 163 -9.33 -18.93 2.31
C TYR A 163 -9.28 -19.11 0.80
N PHE A 164 -9.08 -20.33 0.30
CA PHE A 164 -8.89 -20.57 -1.14
C PHE A 164 -9.97 -21.44 -1.78
N ASP A 165 -10.82 -22.12 -1.00
CA ASP A 165 -11.95 -22.96 -1.44
C ASP A 165 -11.54 -24.03 -2.47
N PHE A 166 -11.16 -25.21 -2.00
CA PHE A 166 -10.83 -26.37 -2.82
C PHE A 166 -12.00 -27.37 -2.91
N SER A 167 -13.16 -27.04 -2.35
CA SER A 167 -14.30 -27.96 -2.18
C SER A 167 -14.81 -28.61 -3.48
N LYS A 168 -14.56 -27.99 -4.63
CA LYS A 168 -14.98 -28.44 -5.96
C LYS A 168 -13.86 -29.03 -6.82
N LEU A 169 -12.66 -29.17 -6.26
CA LEU A 169 -11.47 -29.63 -6.99
C LEU A 169 -11.18 -31.10 -6.66
N SER A 170 -10.61 -31.81 -7.63
CA SER A 170 -9.98 -33.10 -7.37
C SER A 170 -8.72 -32.94 -6.51
N SER A 171 -8.22 -34.03 -5.92
CA SER A 171 -6.98 -34.00 -5.15
C SER A 171 -5.78 -33.55 -6.00
N SER A 172 -5.73 -33.93 -7.28
CA SER A 172 -4.67 -33.53 -8.20
C SER A 172 -4.68 -32.02 -8.47
N GLU A 173 -5.86 -31.47 -8.76
CA GLU A 173 -6.05 -30.02 -8.95
C GLU A 173 -5.72 -29.25 -7.66
N THR A 174 -6.19 -29.74 -6.52
CA THR A 174 -5.90 -29.16 -5.20
C THR A 174 -4.39 -29.09 -4.93
N LEU A 175 -3.65 -30.16 -5.22
CA LEU A 175 -2.19 -30.18 -5.06
C LEU A 175 -1.48 -29.18 -6.00
N SER A 176 -1.98 -29.03 -7.23
CA SER A 176 -1.47 -28.03 -8.17
C SER A 176 -1.68 -26.61 -7.63
N GLU A 177 -2.89 -26.29 -7.19
CA GLU A 177 -3.25 -24.96 -6.66
C GLU A 177 -2.50 -24.64 -5.36
N LEU A 178 -2.39 -25.58 -4.42
CA LEU A 178 -1.56 -25.44 -3.22
C LEU A 178 -0.07 -25.21 -3.59
N GLY A 179 0.42 -25.85 -4.65
CA GLY A 179 1.76 -25.63 -5.20
C GLY A 179 1.96 -24.19 -5.70
N LEU A 180 0.95 -23.60 -6.33
CA LEU A 180 0.97 -22.20 -6.74
C LEU A 180 0.98 -21.26 -5.52
N ILE A 181 0.11 -21.48 -4.54
CA ILE A 181 0.07 -20.69 -3.30
C ILE A 181 1.42 -20.75 -2.57
N ARG A 182 2.01 -21.95 -2.43
CA ARG A 182 3.34 -22.14 -1.83
C ARG A 182 4.41 -21.32 -2.56
N THR A 183 4.36 -21.30 -3.89
CA THR A 183 5.30 -20.53 -4.72
C THR A 183 5.14 -19.02 -4.50
N THR A 184 3.90 -18.53 -4.45
CA THR A 184 3.57 -17.13 -4.15
C THR A 184 4.08 -16.73 -2.76
N LEU A 185 3.84 -17.54 -1.73
CA LEU A 185 4.31 -17.28 -0.36
C LEU A 185 5.84 -17.33 -0.25
N ARG A 186 6.50 -18.20 -1.02
CA ARG A 186 7.96 -18.22 -1.13
C ARG A 186 8.50 -16.93 -1.74
N ARG A 187 7.85 -16.40 -2.80
CA ARG A 187 8.20 -15.11 -3.41
C ARG A 187 8.03 -13.96 -2.41
N ALA A 188 6.92 -13.96 -1.65
CA ALA A 188 6.66 -12.96 -0.62
C ALA A 188 7.73 -12.98 0.47
N TYR A 189 8.07 -14.18 0.97
CA TYR A 189 9.17 -14.35 1.93
C TYR A 189 10.50 -13.86 1.36
N ALA A 190 10.85 -14.25 0.14
CA ALA A 190 12.11 -13.82 -0.50
C ALA A 190 12.19 -12.30 -0.69
N ALA A 191 11.08 -11.65 -1.09
CA ALA A 191 11.03 -10.19 -1.27
C ALA A 191 11.23 -9.42 0.04
N LEU A 192 10.91 -10.02 1.20
CA LEU A 192 11.09 -9.42 2.53
C LEU A 192 12.47 -9.71 3.14
N GLN A 193 13.29 -10.56 2.52
CA GLN A 193 14.65 -10.85 2.96
C GLN A 193 15.65 -9.87 2.33
N VAL A 194 16.66 -9.47 3.09
CA VAL A 194 17.83 -8.76 2.55
C VAL A 194 18.80 -9.83 2.05
N PRO A 195 19.20 -9.85 0.76
CA PRO A 195 20.20 -10.80 0.29
C PRO A 195 21.54 -10.52 1.00
N PRO A 196 22.34 -11.54 1.32
CA PRO A 196 23.60 -11.37 2.05
C PRO A 196 24.62 -10.43 1.38
N ILE A 197 24.51 -10.12 0.08
CA ILE A 197 25.42 -9.22 -0.63
C ILE A 197 24.66 -8.60 -1.82
N PRO A 198 24.62 -7.27 -2.02
CA PRO A 198 24.17 -6.68 -3.27
C PRO A 198 25.35 -6.68 -4.26
N LEU A 199 25.40 -7.69 -5.13
CA LEU A 199 26.15 -7.59 -6.38
C LEU A 199 25.35 -6.65 -7.29
N THR A 200 25.82 -5.41 -7.42
CA THR A 200 25.53 -4.44 -8.50
C THR A 200 24.14 -4.51 -9.17
N GLY A 201 23.30 -3.48 -9.00
CA GLY A 201 22.17 -3.25 -9.92
C GLY A 201 20.84 -3.91 -9.60
N SER A 202 20.67 -4.56 -8.46
CA SER A 202 19.45 -5.33 -8.16
C SER A 202 18.26 -4.47 -7.75
N ASN A 203 17.06 -4.92 -8.13
CA ASN A 203 15.77 -4.42 -7.65
C ASN A 203 15.75 -4.35 -6.10
N PRO A 204 15.04 -3.39 -5.49
CA PRO A 204 14.92 -3.28 -4.05
C PRO A 204 14.31 -4.55 -3.45
N VAL A 205 14.72 -4.88 -2.24
CA VAL A 205 14.40 -6.10 -1.49
C VAL A 205 14.47 -5.82 0.01
N GLY A 206 13.75 -6.59 0.80
CA GLY A 206 13.63 -6.35 2.23
C GLY A 206 12.89 -5.04 2.50
N VAL A 207 13.38 -4.26 3.47
CA VAL A 207 12.70 -3.00 3.85
C VAL A 207 12.70 -1.95 2.74
N SER A 208 13.62 -2.02 1.78
CA SER A 208 13.76 -1.00 0.73
C SER A 208 12.69 -1.07 -0.37
N ILE A 209 11.86 -2.13 -0.39
CA ILE A 209 10.69 -2.18 -1.29
C ILE A 209 9.63 -1.17 -0.86
N PHE A 210 9.56 -0.81 0.43
CA PHE A 210 8.58 0.14 0.94
C PHE A 210 9.13 1.57 0.90
N THR A 211 8.39 2.47 0.27
CA THR A 211 8.74 3.90 0.19
C THR A 211 7.51 4.78 0.39
N ILE A 212 7.69 6.08 0.49
CA ILE A 212 6.59 7.04 0.64
C ILE A 212 6.03 7.40 -0.72
N ASP A 213 4.70 7.47 -0.81
CA ASP A 213 4.03 8.04 -1.97
C ASP A 213 4.45 9.50 -2.21
N PRO A 214 5.17 9.80 -3.30
CA PRO A 214 5.60 11.16 -3.62
C PRO A 214 4.40 12.07 -3.93
N LEU A 215 3.26 11.48 -4.29
CA LEU A 215 2.03 12.19 -4.68
C LEU A 215 1.09 12.45 -3.50
N GLY A 216 1.45 12.05 -2.27
CA GLY A 216 0.66 12.32 -1.07
C GLY A 216 -0.81 11.90 -1.16
N LYS A 217 -1.12 10.81 -1.86
CA LYS A 217 -2.49 10.31 -2.04
C LYS A 217 -3.11 9.94 -0.70
N ASN A 218 -4.43 10.09 -0.64
CA ASN A 218 -5.25 9.75 0.53
C ASN A 218 -5.72 8.28 0.48
N TYR A 219 -4.79 7.35 0.23
CA TYR A 219 -5.01 5.89 0.32
C TYR A 219 -4.17 5.30 1.45
N PHE A 220 -4.22 3.98 1.66
CA PHE A 220 -3.31 3.32 2.60
C PHE A 220 -1.95 3.04 1.96
N ALA A 221 -1.93 2.31 0.85
CA ALA A 221 -0.73 2.07 0.07
C ALA A 221 -1.12 1.65 -1.36
N TYR A 222 -0.15 1.54 -2.27
CA TYR A 222 -0.36 0.95 -3.59
C TYR A 222 0.95 0.45 -4.22
N VAL A 223 0.83 -0.42 -5.21
CA VAL A 223 1.90 -0.79 -6.14
C VAL A 223 1.59 -0.23 -7.54
N PRO A 224 2.50 0.53 -8.19
CA PRO A 224 2.29 1.01 -9.55
C PRO A 224 2.30 -0.16 -10.52
N ARG A 225 1.29 -0.24 -11.39
CA ARG A 225 1.28 -1.21 -12.49
C ARG A 225 1.85 -0.58 -13.74
N THR A 226 2.73 -1.31 -14.44
CA THR A 226 3.15 -0.98 -15.79
C THR A 226 2.05 -1.37 -16.76
N GLU A 227 0.98 -0.56 -16.86
CA GLU A 227 0.00 -0.78 -17.92
C GLU A 227 0.68 -0.57 -19.29
N SER A 228 0.94 -1.69 -19.98
CA SER A 228 1.14 -1.72 -21.42
C SER A 228 -0.11 -1.13 -22.09
N LYS A 229 -0.08 0.18 -22.40
CA LYS A 229 -0.75 0.85 -23.55
C LYS A 229 -1.03 2.36 -23.38
N SER A 230 -0.66 3.02 -22.29
CA SER A 230 -0.67 4.50 -22.28
C SER A 230 0.75 5.05 -22.41
N SER A 231 1.01 5.76 -23.50
CA SER A 231 2.29 6.36 -23.88
C SER A 231 2.73 7.54 -23.00
N LYS A 232 2.16 7.68 -21.81
CA LYS A 232 2.62 8.63 -20.78
C LYS A 232 3.14 7.81 -19.59
N ARG A 233 4.43 7.45 -19.63
CA ARG A 233 5.15 7.08 -18.41
C ARG A 233 4.95 8.22 -17.41
N ASN A 234 4.15 8.01 -16.37
CA ASN A 234 4.19 8.89 -15.21
C ASN A 234 5.60 8.73 -14.60
N SER A 235 6.47 9.70 -14.87
CA SER A 235 7.89 9.70 -14.49
C SER A 235 8.15 9.75 -12.98
N VAL A 236 7.09 9.74 -12.17
CA VAL A 236 7.13 10.02 -10.72
C VAL A 236 7.06 8.75 -9.87
N THR A 237 6.61 7.61 -10.40
CA THR A 237 6.46 6.35 -9.63
C THR A 237 7.15 5.18 -10.33
N ASP A 238 7.97 4.45 -9.60
CA ASP A 238 8.76 3.30 -10.03
C ASP A 238 8.05 1.99 -9.63
N PRO A 239 7.77 1.06 -10.56
CA PRO A 239 7.16 -0.23 -10.26
C PRO A 239 7.99 -1.12 -9.32
N ALA A 240 9.25 -0.76 -9.05
CA ALA A 240 10.10 -1.44 -8.09
C ALA A 240 9.71 -1.20 -6.62
N HIS A 241 8.68 -0.39 -6.32
CA HIS A 241 8.31 -0.05 -4.94
C HIS A 241 6.83 -0.24 -4.59
N ILE A 242 6.61 -0.49 -3.30
CA ILE A 242 5.33 -0.36 -2.60
C ILE A 242 5.29 1.05 -1.99
N TYR A 243 4.29 1.85 -2.37
CA TYR A 243 4.15 3.23 -1.93
C TYR A 243 3.19 3.33 -0.75
N LEU A 244 3.68 3.84 0.38
CA LEU A 244 2.92 4.13 1.59
C LEU A 244 2.29 5.51 1.47
N CYS A 245 0.97 5.56 1.59
CA CYS A 245 0.20 6.78 1.49
C CYS A 245 -0.16 7.33 2.89
N GLN A 246 -0.75 8.52 2.94
CA GLN A 246 -0.94 9.26 4.19
C GLN A 246 -1.81 8.53 5.22
N LYS A 247 -2.86 7.81 4.77
CA LYS A 247 -3.76 7.07 5.66
C LYS A 247 -3.09 5.90 6.36
N MET A 248 -1.91 5.46 5.90
CA MET A 248 -1.16 4.37 6.51
C MET A 248 -0.70 4.67 7.94
N SER A 249 -0.76 5.94 8.34
CA SER A 249 -0.54 6.36 9.72
C SER A 249 -1.70 5.97 10.67
N GLU A 250 -2.92 5.79 10.19
CA GLU A 250 -4.13 5.52 10.97
C GLU A 250 -4.25 4.09 11.56
N PRO A 251 -4.00 2.99 10.81
CA PRO A 251 -4.29 1.64 11.29
C PRO A 251 -3.38 1.22 12.44
N LYS A 252 -3.95 0.48 13.40
CA LYS A 252 -3.20 -0.23 14.47
C LYS A 252 -2.29 -1.32 13.89
N LYS A 253 -1.33 -1.80 14.69
CA LYS A 253 -0.27 -2.75 14.29
C LYS A 253 -0.76 -3.89 13.38
N ASP A 254 -1.78 -4.64 13.79
CA ASP A 254 -2.23 -5.83 13.06
C ASP A 254 -2.88 -5.49 11.71
N LYS A 255 -3.71 -4.43 11.67
CA LYS A 255 -4.29 -3.97 10.41
C LYS A 255 -3.24 -3.33 9.50
N PHE A 256 -2.25 -2.65 10.06
CA PHE A 256 -1.11 -2.10 9.34
C PHE A 256 -0.30 -3.20 8.64
N MET A 257 0.08 -4.25 9.36
CA MET A 257 0.81 -5.40 8.79
C MET A 257 0.00 -6.13 7.71
N HIS A 258 -1.30 -6.31 7.93
CA HIS A 258 -2.19 -6.89 6.93
C HIS A 258 -2.23 -6.08 5.63
N ILE A 259 -2.29 -4.74 5.70
CA ILE A 259 -2.24 -3.88 4.51
C ILE A 259 -0.88 -4.00 3.81
N LEU A 260 0.23 -4.02 4.54
CA LEU A 260 1.55 -4.23 3.94
C LEU A 260 1.66 -5.59 3.23
N MET A 261 1.12 -6.65 3.82
CA MET A 261 1.07 -7.97 3.17
C MET A 261 0.21 -7.96 1.90
N HIS A 262 -0.93 -7.26 1.93
CA HIS A 262 -1.79 -7.11 0.76
C HIS A 262 -1.02 -6.50 -0.42
N GLU A 263 -0.37 -5.36 -0.21
CA GLU A 263 0.44 -4.72 -1.26
C GLU A 263 1.64 -5.57 -1.67
N LEU A 264 2.25 -6.30 -0.74
CA LEU A 264 3.35 -7.21 -1.07
C LEU A 264 2.90 -8.27 -2.08
N PHE A 265 1.68 -8.81 -1.97
CA PHE A 265 1.16 -9.78 -2.94
C PHE A 265 0.90 -9.16 -4.32
N HIS A 266 0.58 -7.86 -4.40
CA HIS A 266 0.58 -7.15 -5.67
C HIS A 266 2.00 -6.95 -6.21
N PHE A 267 2.95 -6.59 -5.35
CA PHE A 267 4.33 -6.31 -5.71
C PHE A 267 5.06 -7.54 -6.28
N ILE A 268 4.85 -8.71 -5.66
CA ILE A 268 5.54 -9.94 -6.08
C ILE A 268 4.87 -10.61 -7.28
N ASP A 269 3.69 -10.18 -7.70
CA ASP A 269 3.02 -10.71 -8.89
C ASP A 269 3.47 -9.95 -10.13
N ASP A 270 4.25 -10.61 -10.97
CA ASP A 270 4.85 -10.07 -12.19
C ASP A 270 3.93 -10.15 -13.41
N GLU A 271 2.60 -10.15 -13.19
CA GLU A 271 1.51 -10.26 -14.18
C GLU A 271 1.55 -11.48 -15.13
N THR A 272 2.64 -12.27 -15.10
CA THR A 272 2.89 -13.45 -15.93
C THR A 272 2.63 -14.77 -15.19
N PHE A 273 2.50 -14.72 -13.86
CA PHE A 273 2.32 -15.90 -13.01
C PHE A 273 0.86 -16.17 -12.60
N LEU A 274 0.26 -15.34 -11.75
CA LEU A 274 -1.13 -15.53 -11.27
C LEU A 274 -2.06 -14.39 -11.66
N TYR A 275 -1.52 -13.18 -11.83
CA TYR A 275 -2.27 -11.95 -12.03
C TYR A 275 -3.19 -11.62 -10.84
N ILE A 276 -2.56 -11.31 -9.71
CA ILE A 276 -3.18 -10.96 -8.44
C ILE A 276 -3.81 -9.56 -8.53
N LYS A 277 -5.08 -9.46 -8.14
CA LYS A 277 -5.95 -8.29 -8.23
C LYS A 277 -6.68 -8.01 -6.92
N ASP A 278 -7.35 -6.88 -6.90
CA ASP A 278 -8.34 -6.52 -5.91
C ASP A 278 -9.74 -6.92 -6.36
N HIS A 279 -10.06 -8.20 -6.23
CA HIS A 279 -11.43 -8.66 -6.47
C HIS A 279 -12.38 -8.17 -5.38
N CYS A 280 -11.96 -8.24 -4.11
CA CYS A 280 -12.63 -7.61 -2.98
C CYS A 280 -11.75 -7.64 -1.72
N TYR A 281 -12.23 -7.02 -0.65
CA TYR A 281 -11.54 -6.93 0.63
C TYR A 281 -12.38 -7.46 1.80
N ARG A 282 -11.70 -7.84 2.89
CA ARG A 282 -12.23 -8.22 4.20
C ARG A 282 -13.15 -9.44 4.13
N ASP A 283 -14.30 -9.39 4.79
CA ASP A 283 -15.28 -10.46 4.85
C ASP A 283 -15.84 -10.89 3.48
N LYS A 284 -15.76 -10.02 2.48
CA LYS A 284 -16.25 -10.32 1.14
C LYS A 284 -15.44 -11.39 0.43
N ILE A 285 -14.19 -11.66 0.86
CA ILE A 285 -13.33 -12.67 0.25
C ILE A 285 -13.95 -14.07 0.26
N PHE A 286 -14.81 -14.36 1.25
CA PHE A 286 -15.48 -15.66 1.38
C PHE A 286 -16.63 -15.85 0.37
N ARG A 287 -17.00 -14.80 -0.38
CA ARG A 287 -18.01 -14.88 -1.45
C ARG A 287 -17.41 -15.08 -2.84
N LEU A 288 -16.09 -14.98 -2.96
CA LEU A 288 -15.38 -15.19 -4.21
C LEU A 288 -15.36 -16.67 -4.58
N THR A 289 -15.37 -16.94 -5.89
CA THR A 289 -15.09 -18.29 -6.43
C THR A 289 -13.64 -18.68 -6.16
N HIS A 290 -13.32 -19.97 -6.11
CA HIS A 290 -11.93 -20.48 -6.03
C HIS A 290 -10.94 -19.70 -6.91
N LYS A 291 -11.23 -19.59 -8.21
CA LYS A 291 -10.37 -18.89 -9.19
C LYS A 291 -10.15 -17.41 -8.84
N GLN A 292 -11.16 -16.74 -8.29
CA GLN A 292 -11.03 -15.35 -7.84
C GLN A 292 -10.22 -15.26 -6.55
N ARG A 293 -10.39 -16.19 -5.60
CA ARG A 293 -9.61 -16.26 -4.35
C ARG A 293 -8.13 -16.46 -4.61
N MET A 294 -7.79 -17.36 -5.55
CA MET A 294 -6.41 -17.61 -6.00
C MET A 294 -5.72 -16.37 -6.59
N ARG A 295 -6.51 -15.39 -7.04
CA ARG A 295 -6.06 -14.14 -7.68
C ARG A 295 -6.40 -12.90 -6.87
N ASN A 296 -6.77 -13.02 -5.61
CA ASN A 296 -7.14 -11.88 -4.78
C ASN A 296 -6.08 -11.63 -3.71
N ALA A 297 -5.43 -10.45 -3.72
CA ALA A 297 -4.38 -10.12 -2.77
C ALA A 297 -4.87 -10.25 -1.31
N ASP A 298 -6.11 -9.87 -1.06
CA ASP A 298 -6.67 -9.90 0.29
C ASP A 298 -6.91 -11.31 0.83
N ASN A 299 -7.13 -12.32 -0.04
CA ASN A 299 -7.20 -13.71 0.41
C ASN A 299 -5.86 -14.17 1.00
N TYR A 300 -4.75 -13.87 0.32
CA TYR A 300 -3.42 -14.18 0.83
C TYR A 300 -3.06 -13.35 2.07
N ALA A 301 -3.44 -12.07 2.11
CA ALA A 301 -3.16 -11.19 3.24
C ALA A 301 -3.93 -11.60 4.51
N VAL A 302 -5.22 -11.96 4.38
CA VAL A 302 -6.01 -12.45 5.53
C VAL A 302 -5.51 -13.83 5.97
N PHE A 303 -5.23 -14.75 5.04
CA PHE A 303 -4.65 -16.07 5.37
C PHE A 303 -3.33 -15.92 6.15
N SER A 304 -2.38 -15.15 5.62
CA SER A 304 -1.07 -14.93 6.26
C SER A 304 -1.19 -14.22 7.61
N SER A 305 -2.16 -13.32 7.75
CA SER A 305 -2.47 -12.69 9.03
C SER A 305 -3.01 -13.72 10.01
N HIS A 306 -4.00 -14.51 9.61
CA HIS A 306 -4.65 -15.50 10.46
C HIS A 306 -3.64 -16.50 11.03
N VAL A 307 -2.81 -17.07 10.16
CA VAL A 307 -1.78 -18.03 10.53
C VAL A 307 -0.74 -17.42 11.50
N HIS A 308 -0.43 -16.14 11.38
CA HIS A 308 0.60 -15.51 12.22
C HIS A 308 0.10 -15.07 13.59
N ILE A 309 -1.03 -14.36 13.64
CA ILE A 309 -1.53 -13.71 14.86
C ILE A 309 -2.68 -14.46 15.53
N GLY A 310 -3.24 -15.47 14.86
CA GLY A 310 -4.39 -16.25 15.34
C GLY A 310 -5.72 -15.52 15.20
N ARG A 311 -6.82 -16.28 15.33
CA ARG A 311 -8.19 -15.81 15.14
C ARG A 311 -8.53 -14.59 15.98
N GLN A 312 -8.24 -14.62 17.28
CA GLN A 312 -8.66 -13.57 18.22
C GLN A 312 -8.13 -12.19 17.78
N ARG A 313 -6.81 -12.08 17.60
CA ARG A 313 -6.18 -10.82 17.16
C ARG A 313 -6.60 -10.40 15.76
N LEU A 314 -6.81 -11.37 14.86
CA LEU A 314 -7.32 -11.08 13.53
C LEU A 314 -8.71 -10.44 13.60
N VAL A 315 -9.64 -11.03 14.36
CA VAL A 315 -10.99 -10.49 14.55
C VAL A 315 -10.97 -9.16 15.28
N ASP A 316 -10.13 -8.99 16.31
CA ASP A 316 -9.98 -7.71 17.01
C ASP A 316 -9.50 -6.59 16.06
N SER A 317 -8.60 -6.92 15.13
CA SER A 317 -8.12 -5.99 14.11
C SER A 317 -9.13 -5.76 12.97
N GLN A 318 -9.98 -6.75 12.69
CA GLN A 318 -10.92 -6.79 11.57
C GLN A 318 -12.24 -7.51 11.94
N PRO A 319 -13.13 -6.87 12.71
CA PRO A 319 -14.28 -7.55 13.33
C PRO A 319 -15.23 -8.25 12.36
N LYS A 320 -15.35 -7.73 11.13
CA LYS A 320 -16.20 -8.33 10.09
C LYS A 320 -15.78 -9.74 9.68
N LEU A 321 -14.54 -10.15 9.93
CA LEU A 321 -14.08 -11.51 9.64
C LEU A 321 -14.61 -12.55 10.64
N GLY A 322 -14.99 -12.14 11.85
CA GLY A 322 -15.38 -13.04 12.95
C GLY A 322 -16.46 -14.07 12.61
N PRO A 323 -17.58 -13.68 11.96
CA PRO A 323 -18.64 -14.61 11.57
C PRO A 323 -18.22 -15.65 10.53
N HIS A 324 -17.12 -15.43 9.80
CA HIS A 324 -16.67 -16.28 8.70
C HIS A 324 -15.52 -17.21 9.08
N ILE A 325 -14.84 -16.94 10.20
CA ILE A 325 -13.70 -17.74 10.66
C ILE A 325 -14.17 -18.65 11.80
N PRO A 326 -14.20 -19.98 11.60
CA PRO A 326 -14.58 -20.94 12.64
C PRO A 326 -13.70 -20.80 13.88
N ALA A 327 -14.27 -20.98 15.07
CA ALA A 327 -13.52 -20.82 16.34
C ALA A 327 -12.40 -21.85 16.54
N HIS A 328 -12.49 -23.00 15.87
CA HIS A 328 -11.46 -24.04 15.95
C HIS A 328 -10.24 -23.75 15.09
N LEU A 329 -10.33 -22.84 14.09
CA LEU A 329 -9.22 -22.40 13.24
C LEU A 329 -8.59 -21.12 13.79
#